data_AF-A0A7L4BWG7-F1
#
_entry.id   AF-A0A7L4BWG7-F1
#
_cell.length_a   1.000
_cell.length_b   1.000
_cell.length_c   1.000
_cell.angle_alpha   90.00
_cell.angle_beta   90.00
_cell.angle_gamma   90.00
#
_symmetry.space_group_name_H-M   'P 1'
#
loop_
_entity.id
_entity.type
_entity.pdbx_description
1 polymer ?
#
loop_
_entity_poly.entity_id
_entity_poly.type
_entity_poly.pdbx_seq_one_letter_code
_entity_poly.pdbx_strand_id
1 'polypeptide(L)'
;QPRGRILGGSEAEPHLRPYMASLQLDGQHVCGGFLIAEQWVLSAAHCTEETDGKVFQVLLGAHSLTKPEPHKRLYGVRAQIPHPGSNIHNNKDDLLLLQ
;
A
#
# COMPACT_ATOMS: atom_id res chain seq x y z
N GLN A 1 -15.85 17.06 12.86
CA GLN A 1 -15.22 15.74 12.63
C GLN A 1 -14.79 15.67 11.18
N PRO A 2 -13.50 15.47 10.86
CA PRO A 2 -13.10 15.24 9.48
C PRO A 2 -13.70 13.90 9.03
N ARG A 3 -14.56 13.94 8.01
CA ARG A 3 -15.13 12.74 7.38
C ARG A 3 -14.13 12.28 6.31
N GLY A 4 -13.20 11.40 6.67
CA GLY A 4 -12.25 10.81 5.71
C GLY A 4 -10.92 10.38 6.33
N ARG A 5 -10.23 9.42 5.71
CA ARG A 5 -8.89 8.96 6.12
C ARG A 5 -7.77 9.95 5.76
N ILE A 6 -8.07 10.92 4.88
CA ILE A 6 -7.18 12.02 4.48
C ILE A 6 -7.80 13.33 4.99
N LEU A 7 -7.07 14.04 5.86
CA LEU A 7 -7.55 15.26 6.50
C LEU A 7 -7.51 16.45 5.52
N GLY A 8 -8.60 17.21 5.45
CA GLY A 8 -8.70 18.39 4.57
C GLY A 8 -8.78 18.07 3.06
N GLY A 9 -8.86 16.80 2.69
CA GLY A 9 -9.00 16.37 1.30
C GLY A 9 -10.44 16.27 0.81
N SER A 10 -10.58 15.89 -0.45
CA SER A 10 -11.82 15.42 -1.07
C SER A 10 -11.60 14.04 -1.69
N GLU A 11 -12.68 13.36 -2.05
CA GLU A 11 -12.57 12.15 -2.85
C GLU A 11 -11.84 12.45 -4.17
N ALA A 12 -10.86 11.61 -4.51
CA ALA A 12 -10.15 11.72 -5.78
C ALA A 12 -11.07 11.31 -6.94
N GLU A 13 -10.81 11.83 -8.13
CA GLU A 13 -11.47 11.31 -9.33
C GLU A 13 -11.03 9.84 -9.56
N PRO A 14 -11.97 8.92 -9.85
CA PRO A 14 -11.65 7.51 -10.04
C PRO A 14 -10.51 7.31 -11.04
N HIS A 15 -9.50 6.55 -10.62
CA HIS A 15 -8.37 6.12 -11.46
C HIS A 15 -7.44 7.23 -11.98
N LEU A 16 -7.60 8.51 -11.58
CA LEU A 16 -6.71 9.61 -11.98
C LEU A 16 -5.31 9.54 -11.33
N ARG A 17 -5.09 8.58 -10.44
CA ARG A 17 -3.80 8.30 -9.78
C ARG A 17 -3.47 6.82 -9.98
N PRO A 18 -3.16 6.39 -11.22
CA PRO A 18 -3.06 4.98 -11.58
C PRO A 18 -1.91 4.25 -10.86
N TYR A 19 -0.94 4.99 -10.35
CA TYR A 19 0.18 4.49 -9.56
C TYR A 19 -0.19 4.18 -8.10
N MET A 20 -1.36 4.58 -7.60
CA MET A 20 -1.73 4.34 -6.20
C MET A 20 -1.90 2.86 -5.92
N ALA A 21 -1.28 2.41 -4.84
CA ALA A 21 -1.39 1.06 -4.32
C ALA A 21 -2.02 1.06 -2.93
N SER A 22 -2.79 0.01 -2.65
CA SER A 22 -3.30 -0.32 -1.32
C SER A 22 -2.61 -1.59 -0.85
N LEU A 23 -1.76 -1.48 0.17
CA LEU A 23 -1.19 -2.64 0.86
C LEU A 23 -2.25 -3.24 1.77
N GLN A 24 -2.42 -4.56 1.71
CA GLN A 24 -3.44 -5.29 2.44
C GLN A 24 -2.84 -6.43 3.26
N LEU A 25 -3.32 -6.54 4.50
CA LEU A 25 -3.11 -7.69 5.39
C LEU A 25 -4.47 -8.39 5.58
N ASP A 26 -4.56 -9.66 5.20
CA ASP A 26 -5.80 -10.47 5.23
C ASP A 26 -7.01 -9.74 4.61
N GLY A 27 -6.77 -9.09 3.46
CA GLY A 27 -7.79 -8.33 2.72
C GLY A 27 -8.17 -6.96 3.31
N GLN A 28 -7.54 -6.55 4.42
CA GLN A 28 -7.76 -5.24 5.02
C GLN A 28 -6.67 -4.25 4.62
N HIS A 29 -7.06 -3.04 4.20
CA HIS A 29 -6.11 -1.99 3.88
C HIS A 29 -5.37 -1.48 5.12
N VAL A 30 -4.04 -1.54 5.08
CA VAL A 30 -3.17 -1.12 6.18
C VAL A 30 -2.30 0.09 5.83
N CYS A 31 -1.79 0.15 4.61
CA CYS A 31 -0.93 1.24 4.15
C CYS A 31 -1.18 1.61 2.68
N GLY A 32 -0.76 2.81 2.30
CA GLY A 32 -0.63 3.21 0.90
C GLY A 32 0.72 2.78 0.31
N GLY A 33 0.85 2.88 -1.01
CA GLY A 33 2.10 2.72 -1.73
C GLY A 33 1.99 3.25 -3.16
N PHE A 34 3.09 3.17 -3.90
CA PHE A 34 3.19 3.67 -5.27
C PHE A 34 3.82 2.63 -6.19
N LEU A 35 3.17 2.29 -7.30
CA LEU A 35 3.77 1.51 -8.37
C LEU A 35 4.86 2.36 -9.06
N ILE A 36 6.12 2.01 -8.85
CA ILE A 36 7.28 2.77 -9.36
C ILE A 36 7.95 2.09 -10.55
N ALA A 37 7.71 0.80 -10.75
CA ALA A 37 8.05 0.04 -11.95
C ALA A 37 7.05 -1.13 -12.11
N GLU A 38 7.10 -1.84 -13.24
CA GLU A 38 6.10 -2.85 -13.62
C GLU A 38 5.83 -3.92 -12.56
N GLN A 39 6.84 -4.27 -11.76
CA GLN A 39 6.76 -5.27 -10.69
C GLN A 39 7.27 -4.74 -9.36
N TRP A 40 7.26 -3.41 -9.15
CA TRP A 40 7.80 -2.82 -7.94
C TRP A 40 6.89 -1.75 -7.36
N VAL A 41 6.49 -1.95 -6.10
CA VAL A 41 5.77 -0.95 -5.31
C VAL A 41 6.68 -0.40 -4.23
N LEU A 42 6.74 0.93 -4.13
CA LEU A 42 7.39 1.65 -3.04
C LEU A 42 6.37 1.93 -1.93
N SER A 43 6.77 1.69 -0.69
CA SER A 43 6.00 1.95 0.52
C SER A 43 6.93 2.32 1.69
N ALA A 44 6.41 2.30 2.91
CA ALA A 44 7.14 2.43 4.16
C ALA A 44 7.45 1.05 4.78
N ALA A 45 8.60 0.92 5.43
CA ALA A 45 9.05 -0.33 6.07
C ALA A 45 8.20 -0.69 7.29
N HIS A 46 7.77 0.30 8.07
CA HIS A 46 6.94 0.05 9.26
C HIS A 46 5.60 -0.61 8.94
N CYS A 47 5.12 -0.51 7.69
CA CYS A 47 3.88 -1.14 7.24
C CYS A 47 3.92 -2.67 7.27
N THR A 48 5.11 -3.27 7.39
CA THR A 48 5.31 -4.72 7.36
C THR A 48 5.83 -5.32 8.67
N GLU A 49 5.94 -4.52 9.73
CA GLU A 49 6.50 -4.98 11.02
C GLU A 49 5.63 -6.02 11.74
N GLU A 50 4.32 -6.04 11.52
CA GLU A 50 3.37 -6.95 12.20
C GLU A 50 2.59 -7.84 11.20
N THR A 51 3.33 -8.60 10.38
CA THR A 51 2.74 -9.48 9.39
C THR A 51 2.36 -10.87 9.93
N ASP A 52 2.82 -11.31 11.11
CA ASP A 52 2.44 -12.51 11.88
C ASP A 52 1.61 -13.61 11.17
N GLY A 53 2.14 -14.17 10.07
CA GLY A 53 1.49 -15.24 9.30
C GLY A 53 0.27 -14.82 8.48
N LYS A 54 -0.08 -13.53 8.48
CA LYS A 54 -1.15 -12.92 7.66
C LYS A 54 -0.73 -12.87 6.20
N VAL A 55 -1.73 -12.93 5.32
CA VAL A 55 -1.53 -12.84 3.88
C VAL A 55 -1.30 -11.38 3.50
N PHE A 56 -0.10 -11.05 3.03
CA PHE A 56 0.26 -9.71 2.58
C PHE A 56 0.16 -9.57 1.06
N GLN A 57 -0.62 -8.57 0.62
CA GLN A 57 -0.97 -8.38 -0.79
C GLN A 57 -0.99 -6.90 -1.17
N VAL A 58 -0.91 -6.61 -2.46
CA VAL A 58 -1.01 -5.27 -3.02
C VAL A 58 -2.20 -5.20 -3.96
N LEU A 59 -3.12 -4.26 -3.70
CA LEU A 59 -4.23 -3.92 -4.59
C LEU A 59 -3.86 -2.73 -5.47
N LEU A 60 -3.92 -2.91 -6.78
CA LEU A 60 -3.70 -1.87 -7.80
C LEU A 60 -4.96 -1.62 -8.63
N GLY A 61 -5.00 -0.47 -9.31
CA GLY A 61 -6.11 -0.11 -10.21
C GLY A 61 -7.43 0.16 -9.50
N ALA A 62 -7.40 0.40 -8.19
CA ALA A 62 -8.56 0.59 -7.34
C ALA A 62 -8.89 2.08 -7.11
N HIS A 63 -10.17 2.41 -7.12
CA HIS A 63 -10.70 3.65 -6.53
C HIS A 63 -11.42 3.36 -5.20
N SER A 64 -12.42 2.46 -5.23
CA SER A 64 -13.06 1.93 -4.02
C SER A 64 -12.26 0.75 -3.47
N LEU A 65 -12.17 0.57 -2.16
CA LEU A 65 -11.58 -0.66 -1.61
C LEU A 65 -12.56 -1.85 -1.60
N THR A 66 -13.87 -1.61 -1.73
CA THR A 66 -14.91 -2.62 -1.52
C THR A 66 -15.74 -2.95 -2.76
N LYS A 67 -15.94 -2.00 -3.67
CA LYS A 67 -16.72 -2.23 -4.89
C LYS A 67 -15.91 -3.01 -5.94
N PRO A 68 -16.52 -3.89 -6.75
CA PRO A 68 -15.82 -4.46 -7.90
C PRO A 68 -15.54 -3.39 -8.96
N GLU A 69 -14.36 -3.43 -9.59
CA GLU A 69 -13.92 -2.51 -10.63
C GLU A 69 -13.11 -3.27 -11.71
N PRO A 70 -13.25 -2.95 -13.01
CA PRO A 70 -12.63 -3.74 -14.09
C PRO A 70 -11.09 -3.84 -14.04
N HIS A 71 -10.43 -2.79 -13.56
CA HIS A 71 -8.96 -2.70 -13.53
C HIS A 71 -8.37 -3.03 -12.16
N LYS A 72 -9.22 -3.38 -11.20
CA LYS A 72 -8.80 -3.69 -9.83
C LYS A 72 -8.22 -5.08 -9.77
N ARG A 73 -6.98 -5.18 -9.30
CA ARG A 73 -6.29 -6.46 -9.20
C ARG A 73 -5.45 -6.56 -7.95
N LEU A 74 -5.57 -7.71 -7.29
CA LEU A 74 -4.82 -8.06 -6.10
C LEU A 74 -3.61 -8.92 -6.51
N TYR A 75 -2.44 -8.51 -6.08
CA TYR A 75 -1.16 -9.17 -6.35
C TYR A 75 -0.58 -9.72 -5.04
N GLY A 76 -0.07 -10.94 -5.08
CA GLY A 76 0.75 -11.46 -3.99
C GLY A 76 2.12 -10.79 -3.99
N VAL A 77 2.70 -10.63 -2.81
CA VAL A 77 4.05 -10.09 -2.64
C VAL A 77 5.05 -11.24 -2.54
N ARG A 78 6.04 -11.26 -3.43
CA ARG A 78 7.16 -12.21 -3.43
C ARG A 78 8.22 -11.82 -2.43
N ALA A 79 8.56 -10.54 -2.36
CA ALA A 79 9.63 -10.05 -1.48
C ALA A 79 9.27 -8.70 -0.85
N GLN A 80 9.59 -8.57 0.43
CA GLN A 80 9.53 -7.32 1.19
C GLN A 80 10.98 -6.91 1.48
N ILE A 81 11.43 -5.80 0.89
CA ILE A 81 12.82 -5.35 0.94
C ILE A 81 12.85 -3.98 1.62
N PRO A 82 12.88 -3.93 2.96
CA PRO A 82 13.03 -2.68 3.68
C PRO A 82 14.43 -2.10 3.42
N HIS A 83 14.54 -0.78 3.48
CA HIS A 83 15.82 -0.12 3.36
C HIS A 83 16.78 -0.60 4.47
N PRO A 84 18.07 -0.88 4.20
CA PRO A 84 18.99 -1.45 5.20
C PRO A 84 19.18 -0.59 6.46
N GLY A 85 18.92 0.72 6.37
CA GLY A 85 18.96 1.66 7.48
C GLY A 85 17.66 1.80 8.28
N SER A 86 16.56 1.15 7.85
CA SER A 86 15.26 1.24 8.52
C SER A 86 15.36 0.75 9.96
N ASN A 87 14.65 1.39 10.87
CA ASN A 87 14.69 1.05 12.29
C ASN A 87 13.30 1.09 12.90
N ILE A 88 12.81 -0.05 13.40
CA ILE A 88 11.45 -0.19 13.95
C ILE A 88 11.15 0.71 15.16
N HIS A 89 12.17 1.29 15.79
CA HIS A 89 12.01 2.18 16.94
C HIS A 89 11.92 3.66 16.56
N ASN A 90 12.04 4.00 15.28
CA ASN A 90 11.91 5.37 14.78
C ASN A 90 11.52 5.38 13.28
N ASN A 91 11.43 6.56 12.66
CA ASN A 91 11.04 6.68 11.23
C ASN A 91 12.25 6.87 10.31
N LYS A 92 13.47 6.52 10.76
CA LYS A 92 14.68 6.70 9.96
C LYS A 92 14.69 5.70 8.82
N ASP A 93 14.96 6.20 7.61
CA ASP A 93 15.08 5.41 6.39
C ASP A 93 13.90 4.44 6.17
N ASP A 94 12.70 4.87 6.52
CA ASP A 94 11.46 4.09 6.50
C ASP A 94 10.90 3.92 5.08
N LEU A 95 11.64 3.19 4.26
CA LEU A 95 11.33 2.88 2.86
C LEU A 95 11.30 1.38 2.65
N LEU A 96 10.37 0.92 1.81
CA LEU A 96 10.14 -0.49 1.50
C LEU A 96 9.92 -0.68 0.01
N LEU A 97 10.66 -1.60 -0.60
CA LEU A 97 10.35 -2.11 -1.92
C LEU A 97 9.60 -3.45 -1.80
N LEU A 98 8.50 -3.55 -2.53
CA LEU A 98 7.70 -4.75 -2.69
C LEU A 98 7.84 -5.27 -4.12
N GLN A 99 8.20 -6.54 -4.28
CA GLN A 99 8.22 -7.26 -5.57
C GLN A 99 7.10 -8.29 -5.63
#